data_AF-A0A5C4Y5S7-F1
#
_entry.id   AF-A0A5C4Y5S7-F1
#
_cell.length_a   1.000
_cell.length_b   1.000
_cell.length_c   1.000
_cell.angle_alpha   90.00
_cell.angle_beta   90.00
_cell.angle_gamma   90.00
#
_symmetry.space_group_name_H-M   'P 1'
#
loop_
_entity.id
_entity.type
_entity.pdbx_description
1 polymer ?
#
loop_
_entity_poly.entity_id
_entity_poly.type
_entity_poly.pdbx_seq_one_letter_code
_entity_poly.pdbx_strand_id
1 'polypeptide(L)'
;MSDVLRILPNENPDGNAFVASTLIFSRLMQDLRCVHLCALRGYPSAAGTVAASIWELSYEIRFLILNPHNAERWFNHRDIKHTESTHYNRFNEVMKTLFPEDIERKFASDVEWNNYSYLCAFKHGNSMFQQILNIRENGENAEISPNPDLSCFSIESLSRILYHSCNYCILSAKFIANEYCSEDERSHLSIKLEKLQHDLKNCIDAVLPKSAEDI
;
A
#
# COMPACT_ATOMS: atom_id res chain seq x y z
N MET A 1 7.26 -12.58 0.91
CA MET A 1 7.71 -11.19 0.72
C MET A 1 9.13 -10.94 1.26
N SER A 2 9.51 -11.41 2.46
CA SER A 2 10.91 -11.34 2.93
C SER A 2 11.92 -12.03 2.00
N ASP A 3 11.48 -13.02 1.24
CA ASP A 3 12.28 -13.69 0.21
C ASP A 3 12.87 -12.71 -0.81
N VAL A 4 12.16 -11.62 -1.14
CA VAL A 4 12.64 -10.60 -2.07
C VAL A 4 13.93 -9.99 -1.54
N LEU A 5 13.94 -9.55 -0.28
CA LEU A 5 15.14 -9.00 0.36
C LEU A 5 16.32 -9.98 0.45
N ARG A 6 16.07 -11.29 0.39
CA ARG A 6 17.11 -12.32 0.48
C ARG A 6 17.80 -12.62 -0.85
N ILE A 7 17.15 -12.28 -1.95
CA ILE A 7 17.66 -12.54 -3.30
C ILE A 7 18.05 -11.25 -4.03
N LEU A 8 17.93 -10.10 -3.36
CA LEU A 8 18.55 -8.89 -3.87
C LEU A 8 20.07 -9.07 -3.87
N PRO A 9 20.76 -8.53 -4.88
CA PRO A 9 22.21 -8.59 -4.95
C PRO A 9 22.83 -7.97 -3.68
N ASN A 10 23.87 -8.62 -3.15
CA ASN A 10 24.63 -8.10 -2.01
C ASN A 10 25.47 -6.87 -2.38
N GLU A 11 25.79 -6.72 -3.67
CA GLU A 11 26.51 -5.58 -4.22
C GLU A 11 25.50 -4.56 -4.76
N ASN A 12 25.79 -3.27 -4.57
CA ASN A 12 24.91 -2.16 -4.93
C ASN A 12 24.94 -1.92 -6.45
N PRO A 13 24.00 -2.45 -7.25
CA PRO A 13 24.14 -2.43 -8.71
C PRO A 13 23.89 -1.03 -9.28
N ASP A 14 23.02 -0.25 -8.63
CA ASP A 14 22.46 1.00 -9.16
C ASP A 14 22.56 2.20 -8.20
N GLY A 15 23.52 2.16 -7.27
CA GLY A 15 23.84 3.28 -6.39
C GLY A 15 22.72 3.65 -5.41
N ASN A 16 22.28 4.91 -5.41
CA ASN A 16 21.35 5.43 -4.39
C ASN A 16 19.92 4.84 -4.52
N ALA A 17 19.49 4.49 -5.73
CA ALA A 17 18.12 4.00 -5.97
C ALA A 17 17.89 2.62 -5.34
N PHE A 18 18.85 1.71 -5.50
CA PHE A 18 18.83 0.38 -4.89
C PHE A 18 18.77 0.47 -3.36
N VAL A 19 19.63 1.30 -2.77
CA VAL A 19 19.68 1.48 -1.31
C VAL A 19 18.37 2.07 -0.78
N ALA A 20 17.90 3.16 -1.38
CA ALA A 20 16.68 3.84 -0.94
C ALA A 20 15.44 2.94 -1.07
N SER A 21 15.25 2.30 -2.24
CA SER A 21 14.12 1.40 -2.47
C SER A 21 14.13 0.18 -1.54
N THR A 22 15.29 -0.40 -1.25
CA THR A 22 15.43 -1.55 -0.33
C THR A 22 15.13 -1.17 1.12
N LEU A 23 15.58 0.02 1.56
CA LEU A 23 15.25 0.56 2.89
C LEU A 23 13.74 0.81 3.04
N ILE A 24 13.13 1.46 2.05
CA ILE A 24 11.68 1.72 2.03
C ILE A 24 10.89 0.42 1.97
N PHE A 25 11.34 -0.56 1.18
CA PHE A 25 10.68 -1.86 1.10
C PHE A 25 10.76 -2.65 2.41
N SER A 26 11.89 -2.56 3.12
CA SER A 26 12.00 -3.13 4.47
C SER A 26 10.99 -2.49 5.45
N ARG A 27 10.77 -1.17 5.33
CA ARG A 27 9.73 -0.46 6.09
C ARG A 27 8.32 -0.90 5.68
N LEU A 28 8.03 -1.02 4.39
CA LEU A 28 6.75 -1.55 3.88
C LEU A 28 6.40 -2.89 4.50
N MET A 29 7.38 -3.78 4.64
CA MET A 29 7.18 -5.09 5.26
C MET A 29 6.80 -5.01 6.74
N GLN A 30 7.34 -4.04 7.47
CA GLN A 30 6.96 -3.78 8.86
C GLN A 30 5.56 -3.18 8.94
N ASP A 31 5.24 -2.22 8.08
CA ASP A 31 3.91 -1.60 8.02
C ASP A 31 2.83 -2.63 7.65
N LEU A 32 3.11 -3.54 6.71
CA LEU A 32 2.19 -4.65 6.38
C LEU A 32 1.92 -5.54 7.60
N ARG A 33 2.95 -5.83 8.39
CA ARG A 33 2.80 -6.58 9.64
C ARG A 33 1.92 -5.82 10.64
N CYS A 34 2.07 -4.51 10.74
CA CYS A 34 1.23 -3.66 11.58
C CYS A 34 -0.24 -3.67 11.12
N VAL A 35 -0.50 -3.56 9.81
CA VAL A 35 -1.86 -3.68 9.24
C VAL A 35 -2.47 -5.02 9.63
N HIS A 36 -1.74 -6.12 9.46
CA HIS A 36 -2.23 -7.45 9.80
C HIS A 36 -2.57 -7.58 11.30
N LEU A 37 -1.71 -7.09 12.19
CA LEU A 37 -1.98 -7.11 13.63
C LEU A 37 -3.20 -6.27 14.03
N CYS A 38 -3.38 -5.09 13.42
CA CYS A 38 -4.55 -4.25 13.65
C CYS A 38 -5.83 -4.93 13.15
N ALA A 39 -5.78 -5.53 11.95
CA ALA A 39 -6.90 -6.23 11.36
C ALA A 39 -7.34 -7.45 12.19
N LEU A 40 -6.39 -8.28 12.64
CA LEU A 40 -6.65 -9.43 13.51
C LEU A 40 -7.32 -9.05 14.84
N ARG A 41 -7.12 -7.80 15.28
CA ARG A 41 -7.67 -7.28 16.53
C ARG A 41 -8.90 -6.39 16.31
N GLY A 42 -9.43 -6.29 15.09
CA GLY A 42 -10.64 -5.51 14.81
C GLY A 42 -10.44 -4.00 14.88
N TYR A 43 -9.26 -3.48 14.50
CA TYR A 43 -8.98 -2.03 14.51
C TYR A 43 -8.87 -1.46 13.08
N PRO A 44 -10.00 -1.25 12.37
CA PRO A 44 -10.01 -0.72 11.00
C PRO A 44 -9.36 0.65 10.86
N SER A 45 -9.62 1.59 11.77
CA SER A 45 -9.02 2.94 11.70
C SER A 45 -7.50 2.92 11.76
N ALA A 46 -6.94 2.11 12.65
CA ALA A 46 -5.48 1.94 12.76
C ALA A 46 -4.91 1.21 11.53
N ALA A 47 -5.58 0.14 11.09
CA ALA A 47 -5.17 -0.62 9.90
C ALA A 47 -5.18 0.25 8.64
N GLY A 48 -6.24 1.02 8.41
CA GLY A 48 -6.40 1.91 7.26
C GLY A 48 -5.38 3.04 7.25
N THR A 49 -5.07 3.60 8.43
CA THR A 49 -4.03 4.63 8.58
C THR A 49 -2.67 4.12 8.12
N VAL A 50 -2.26 2.94 8.58
CA VAL A 50 -0.98 2.33 8.18
C VAL A 50 -1.00 1.92 6.70
N ALA A 51 -2.14 1.42 6.20
CA ALA A 51 -2.31 1.06 4.79
C ALA A 51 -2.18 2.27 3.84
N ALA A 52 -2.66 3.44 4.24
CA ALA A 52 -2.43 4.67 3.48
C ALA A 52 -0.92 4.98 3.34
N SER A 53 -0.14 4.78 4.41
CA SER A 53 1.33 4.89 4.33
C SER A 53 1.97 3.82 3.47
N ILE A 54 1.45 2.59 3.45
CA ILE A 54 1.91 1.55 2.50
C ILE A 54 1.71 2.02 1.05
N TRP A 55 0.57 2.62 0.73
CA TRP A 55 0.34 3.20 -0.59
C TRP A 55 1.40 4.27 -0.92
N GLU A 56 1.59 5.25 -0.03
CA GLU A 56 2.55 6.35 -0.22
C GLU A 56 3.98 5.84 -0.45
N LEU A 57 4.44 4.88 0.37
CA LEU A 57 5.77 4.30 0.28
C LEU A 57 5.94 3.41 -0.98
N SER A 58 4.87 2.73 -1.42
CA SER A 58 4.92 1.92 -2.64
C SER A 58 5.16 2.78 -3.89
N TYR A 59 4.54 3.96 -3.96
CA TYR A 59 4.78 4.92 -5.02
C TYR A 59 6.13 5.63 -4.87
N GLU A 60 6.61 5.82 -3.64
CA GLU A 60 7.97 6.33 -3.40
C GLU A 60 9.04 5.37 -3.96
N ILE A 61 8.90 4.06 -3.76
CA ILE A 61 9.80 3.06 -4.37
C ILE A 61 9.82 3.21 -5.89
N ARG A 62 8.65 3.23 -6.54
CA ARG A 62 8.55 3.35 -8.00
C ARG A 62 9.15 4.67 -8.50
N PHE A 63 8.89 5.76 -7.78
CA PHE A 63 9.41 7.10 -8.08
C PHE A 63 10.94 7.16 -8.06
N LEU A 64 11.58 6.44 -7.13
CA LEU A 64 13.03 6.37 -7.00
C LEU A 64 13.65 5.46 -8.06
N ILE A 65 13.01 4.32 -8.37
CA ILE A 65 13.50 3.35 -9.37
C ILE A 65 13.42 3.96 -10.78
N LEU A 66 12.30 4.59 -11.13
CA LEU A 66 12.07 5.10 -12.48
C LEU A 66 12.96 6.30 -12.86
N ASN A 67 13.62 6.95 -11.89
CA ASN A 67 14.42 8.14 -12.14
C ASN A 67 15.59 8.26 -11.13
N PRO A 68 16.84 7.98 -11.56
CA PRO A 68 18.02 8.04 -10.68
C PRO A 68 18.24 9.40 -10.00
N HIS A 69 17.84 10.51 -10.63
CA HIS A 69 17.94 11.83 -10.00
C HIS A 69 17.06 11.96 -8.77
N ASN A 70 15.88 11.33 -8.77
CA ASN A 70 15.01 11.32 -7.59
C ASN A 70 15.69 10.57 -6.43
N ALA A 71 16.39 9.47 -6.71
CA ALA A 71 17.15 8.74 -5.70
C ALA A 71 18.31 9.55 -5.11
N GLU A 72 19.01 10.31 -5.94
CA GLU A 72 20.06 11.22 -5.47
C GLU A 72 19.49 12.34 -4.58
N ARG A 73 18.39 12.99 -5.00
CA ARG A 73 17.73 14.03 -4.17
C ARG A 73 17.25 13.45 -2.84
N TRP A 74 16.64 12.26 -2.88
CA TRP A 74 16.20 11.56 -1.68
C TRP A 74 17.37 11.30 -0.71
N PHE A 75 18.50 10.80 -1.20
CA PHE A 75 19.67 10.49 -0.37
C PHE A 75 20.33 11.75 0.20
N ASN A 76 20.29 12.85 -0.55
CA ASN A 76 20.85 14.14 -0.14
C ASN A 76 19.87 14.98 0.69
N HIS A 77 18.63 14.53 0.88
CA HIS A 77 17.64 15.22 1.69
C HIS A 77 18.10 15.28 3.16
N ARG A 78 17.94 16.45 3.79
CA ARG A 78 18.36 16.70 5.19
C ARG A 78 17.24 17.24 6.07
N ASP A 79 16.07 17.52 5.50
CA ASP A 79 14.93 18.01 6.28
C ASP A 79 14.14 16.83 6.87
N ILE A 80 14.10 16.76 8.19
CA ILE A 80 13.38 15.69 8.92
C ILE A 80 11.86 15.93 9.01
N LYS A 81 11.39 17.15 8.71
CA LYS A 81 9.98 17.55 8.87
C LYS A 81 9.17 17.38 7.58
N HIS A 82 9.83 17.51 6.44
CA HIS A 82 9.19 17.46 5.13
C HIS A 82 9.79 16.34 4.29
N THR A 83 8.98 15.74 3.42
CA THR A 83 9.49 14.86 2.37
C THR A 83 10.08 15.69 1.24
N GLU A 84 11.03 15.12 0.49
CA GLU A 84 11.65 15.76 -0.68
C GLU A 84 10.60 16.17 -1.72
N SER A 85 9.56 15.35 -1.90
CA SER A 85 8.43 15.59 -2.79
C SER A 85 7.13 15.13 -2.13
N THR A 86 5.99 15.71 -2.53
CA THR A 86 4.68 15.30 -2.02
C THR A 86 4.29 13.94 -2.59
N HIS A 87 3.47 13.17 -1.86
CA HIS A 87 2.98 11.88 -2.35
C HIS A 87 2.22 12.02 -3.69
N TYR A 88 1.45 13.10 -3.87
CA TYR A 88 0.73 13.40 -5.12
C TYR A 88 1.68 13.64 -6.30
N ASN A 89 2.78 14.38 -6.10
CA ASN A 89 3.76 14.61 -7.15
C ASN A 89 4.46 13.31 -7.55
N ARG A 90 4.87 12.50 -6.57
CA ARG A 90 5.48 11.18 -6.83
C ARG A 90 4.54 10.26 -7.59
N PHE A 91 3.28 10.19 -7.15
CA PHE A 91 2.23 9.44 -7.82
C PHE A 91 2.08 9.85 -9.29
N ASN A 92 1.90 11.15 -9.55
CA ASN A 92 1.70 11.65 -10.90
C ASN A 92 2.90 11.38 -11.82
N GLU A 93 4.13 11.50 -11.31
CA GLU A 93 5.33 11.19 -12.09
C GLU A 93 5.38 9.69 -12.44
N VAL A 94 5.13 8.81 -11.46
CA VAL A 94 5.04 7.36 -11.70
C VAL A 94 3.97 7.03 -12.74
N MET A 95 2.77 7.62 -12.63
CA MET A 95 1.68 7.35 -13.57
C MET A 95 1.99 7.84 -14.98
N LYS A 96 2.66 9.00 -15.13
CA LYS A 96 3.11 9.50 -16.43
C LYS A 96 4.15 8.60 -17.09
N THR A 97 5.07 8.06 -16.30
CA THR A 97 6.12 7.19 -16.81
C THR A 97 5.60 5.80 -17.18
N LEU A 98 4.70 5.23 -16.37
CA LEU A 98 4.14 3.90 -16.62
C LEU A 98 3.05 3.87 -17.71
N PHE A 99 2.31 4.97 -17.84
CA PHE A 99 1.20 5.10 -18.78
C PHE A 99 1.40 6.36 -19.63
N PRO A 100 2.14 6.27 -20.75
CA PRO A 100 2.42 7.43 -21.58
C PRO A 100 1.15 7.94 -22.29
N GLU A 101 0.22 7.04 -22.60
CA GLU A 101 -1.04 7.35 -23.28
C GLU A 101 -2.06 8.00 -22.32
N ASP A 102 -2.60 9.16 -22.71
CA ASP A 102 -3.43 10.00 -21.84
C ASP A 102 -4.70 9.31 -21.32
N ILE A 103 -5.38 8.54 -22.18
CA ILE A 103 -6.64 7.85 -21.82
C ILE A 103 -6.38 6.74 -20.80
N GLU A 104 -5.37 5.90 -21.07
CA GLU A 104 -4.99 4.81 -20.18
C GLU A 104 -4.47 5.35 -18.83
N ARG A 105 -3.62 6.39 -18.90
CA ARG A 105 -3.12 7.07 -17.69
C ARG A 105 -4.23 7.61 -16.84
N LYS A 106 -5.23 8.27 -17.45
CA LYS A 106 -6.36 8.83 -16.70
C LYS A 106 -7.13 7.71 -16.00
N PHE A 107 -7.50 6.66 -16.73
CA PHE A 107 -8.22 5.53 -16.14
C PHE A 107 -7.45 4.89 -14.97
N ALA A 108 -6.17 4.57 -15.17
CA ALA A 108 -5.34 3.99 -14.14
C ALA A 108 -5.15 4.94 -12.94
N SER A 109 -5.03 6.24 -13.20
CA SER A 109 -4.87 7.26 -12.14
C SER A 109 -6.14 7.40 -11.32
N ASP A 110 -7.31 7.42 -11.95
CA ASP A 110 -8.60 7.53 -11.26
C ASP A 110 -8.82 6.31 -10.34
N VAL A 111 -8.51 5.10 -10.82
CA VAL A 111 -8.60 3.87 -10.01
C VAL A 111 -7.66 3.92 -8.81
N GLU A 112 -6.38 4.24 -9.02
CA GLU A 112 -5.38 4.27 -7.95
C GLU A 112 -5.64 5.39 -6.95
N TRP A 113 -6.08 6.55 -7.44
CA TRP A 113 -6.43 7.68 -6.58
C TRP A 113 -7.68 7.40 -5.75
N ASN A 114 -8.67 6.69 -6.30
CA ASN A 114 -9.84 6.26 -5.54
C ASN A 114 -9.45 5.29 -4.40
N ASN A 115 -8.59 4.31 -4.69
CA ASN A 115 -8.06 3.40 -3.67
C ASN A 115 -7.32 4.16 -2.56
N TYR A 116 -6.47 5.11 -2.93
CA TYR A 116 -5.77 5.95 -1.95
C TYR A 116 -6.73 6.80 -1.13
N SER A 117 -7.73 7.42 -1.78
CA SER A 117 -8.72 8.29 -1.12
C SER A 117 -9.51 7.52 -0.06
N TYR A 118 -9.87 6.28 -0.34
CA TYR A 118 -10.50 5.39 0.64
C TYR A 118 -9.58 5.12 1.85
N LEU A 119 -8.31 4.79 1.62
CA LEU A 119 -7.34 4.49 2.70
C LEU A 119 -6.98 5.74 3.52
N CYS A 120 -6.73 6.87 2.87
CA CYS A 120 -6.30 8.10 3.54
C CYS A 120 -7.43 8.75 4.34
N ALA A 121 -8.69 8.46 4.02
CA ALA A 121 -9.83 8.87 4.82
C ALA A 121 -9.78 8.31 6.26
N PHE A 122 -9.20 7.12 6.49
CA PHE A 122 -8.91 6.64 7.85
C PHE A 122 -7.82 7.48 8.53
N LYS A 123 -6.71 7.74 7.82
CA LYS A 123 -5.56 8.53 8.29
C LYS A 123 -5.96 9.97 8.68
N HIS A 124 -6.87 10.57 7.94
CA HIS A 124 -7.31 11.95 8.13
C HIS A 124 -8.56 12.07 9.01
N GLY A 125 -9.06 10.96 9.56
CA GLY A 125 -10.20 10.97 10.47
C GLY A 125 -11.48 11.46 9.81
N ASN A 126 -11.78 10.97 8.60
CA ASN A 126 -13.04 11.25 7.92
C ASN A 126 -14.23 11.02 8.87
N SER A 127 -15.12 12.00 8.92
CA SER A 127 -16.22 12.05 9.89
C SER A 127 -17.13 10.83 9.82
N MET A 128 -17.35 10.27 8.63
CA MET A 128 -18.16 9.08 8.44
C MET A 128 -17.51 7.85 9.09
N PHE A 129 -16.22 7.61 8.82
CA PHE A 129 -15.49 6.51 9.47
C PHE A 129 -15.43 6.69 10.99
N GLN A 130 -15.25 7.92 11.47
CA GLN A 130 -15.23 8.21 12.91
C GLN A 130 -16.56 7.88 13.59
N GLN A 131 -17.69 8.21 12.94
CA GLN A 131 -19.02 7.91 13.46
C GLN A 131 -19.29 6.40 13.44
N ILE A 132 -19.11 5.75 12.29
CA ILE A 132 -19.44 4.32 12.12
C ILE A 132 -18.60 3.43 13.05
N LEU A 133 -17.32 3.76 13.23
CA LEU A 133 -16.39 2.86 13.93
C LEU A 133 -16.31 3.10 15.43
N ASN A 134 -16.63 4.31 15.92
CA ASN A 134 -16.45 4.66 17.32
C ASN A 134 -17.75 4.95 18.07
N ILE A 135 -18.88 5.15 17.38
CA ILE A 135 -20.17 5.43 18.01
C ILE A 135 -21.04 4.18 17.93
N ARG A 136 -21.43 3.67 19.10
CA ARG A 136 -22.45 2.62 19.21
C ARG A 136 -23.70 3.20 19.86
N GLU A 137 -24.85 2.99 19.24
CA GLU A 137 -26.13 3.34 19.85
C GLU A 137 -26.59 2.21 20.77
N ASN A 138 -26.95 2.56 22.01
CA ASN A 138 -27.52 1.64 22.98
C ASN A 138 -28.81 2.26 23.55
N GLY A 139 -29.92 2.09 22.82
CA GLY A 139 -31.20 2.74 23.15
C GLY A 139 -31.13 4.25 22.96
N GLU A 140 -31.30 5.01 24.05
CA GLU A 140 -31.29 6.48 24.03
C GLU A 140 -29.88 7.09 24.16
N ASN A 141 -28.84 6.27 24.35
CA ASN A 141 -27.47 6.75 24.58
C ASN A 141 -26.53 6.36 23.45
N ALA A 142 -25.63 7.28 23.09
CA ALA A 142 -24.48 7.01 22.24
C ALA A 142 -23.27 6.70 23.13
N GLU A 143 -22.66 5.53 22.92
CA GLU A 143 -21.39 5.14 23.53
C GLU A 143 -20.26 5.42 22.56
N ILE A 144 -19.29 6.23 22.99
CA ILE A 144 -18.04 6.44 22.25
C ILE A 144 -17.00 5.47 22.78
N SER A 145 -16.51 4.58 21.93
CA SER A 145 -15.59 3.53 22.36
C SER A 145 -14.47 3.27 21.33
N PRO A 146 -13.18 3.32 21.74
CA PRO A 146 -12.05 2.98 20.87
C PRO A 146 -11.80 1.46 20.82
N ASN A 147 -12.80 0.65 21.19
CA ASN A 147 -12.69 -0.81 21.25
C ASN A 147 -12.64 -1.43 19.85
N PRO A 148 -12.17 -2.69 19.73
CA PRO A 148 -12.31 -3.46 18.51
C PRO A 148 -13.73 -3.38 17.94
N ASP A 149 -13.83 -3.19 16.62
CA ASP A 149 -15.08 -3.30 15.89
C ASP A 149 -15.06 -4.52 14.97
N LEU A 150 -16.04 -5.40 15.15
CA LEU A 150 -16.26 -6.60 14.35
C LEU A 150 -17.63 -6.54 13.64
N SER A 151 -18.18 -5.34 13.48
CA SER A 151 -19.35 -5.12 12.62
C SER A 151 -19.09 -5.59 11.18
N CYS A 152 -20.15 -5.85 10.41
CA CYS A 152 -20.01 -6.21 8.99
C CYS A 152 -19.21 -5.15 8.21
N PHE A 153 -19.47 -3.87 8.49
CA PHE A 153 -18.74 -2.76 7.88
C PHE A 153 -17.24 -2.80 8.22
N SER A 154 -16.88 -3.06 9.47
CA SER A 154 -15.47 -3.18 9.88
C SER A 154 -14.80 -4.37 9.21
N ILE A 155 -15.46 -5.53 9.15
CA ILE A 155 -14.92 -6.74 8.50
C ILE A 155 -14.69 -6.49 7.00
N GLU A 156 -15.66 -5.87 6.31
CA GLU A 156 -15.52 -5.50 4.91
C GLU A 156 -14.38 -4.51 4.70
N SER A 157 -14.33 -3.46 5.52
CA SER A 157 -13.29 -2.43 5.44
C SER A 157 -11.90 -3.04 5.68
N LEU A 158 -11.75 -3.88 6.70
CA LEU A 158 -10.51 -4.59 6.99
C LEU A 158 -10.08 -5.51 5.84
N SER A 159 -11.04 -6.17 5.18
CA SER A 159 -10.76 -7.02 4.03
C SER A 159 -10.20 -6.20 2.86
N ARG A 160 -10.82 -5.06 2.56
CA ARG A 160 -10.32 -4.11 1.54
C ARG A 160 -8.95 -3.52 1.92
N ILE A 161 -8.77 -3.11 3.17
CA ILE A 161 -7.50 -2.59 3.69
C ILE A 161 -6.38 -3.64 3.53
N LEU A 162 -6.62 -4.89 3.92
CA LEU A 162 -5.67 -5.98 3.77
C LEU A 162 -5.35 -6.27 2.31
N TYR A 163 -6.37 -6.29 1.44
CA TYR A 163 -6.19 -6.47 0.00
C TYR A 163 -5.20 -5.45 -0.57
N HIS A 164 -5.51 -4.17 -0.40
CA HIS A 164 -4.73 -3.10 -0.98
C HIS A 164 -3.32 -3.08 -0.38
N SER A 165 -3.18 -3.25 0.93
CA SER A 165 -1.88 -3.31 1.60
C SER A 165 -0.99 -4.42 1.03
N CYS A 166 -1.53 -5.63 0.91
CA CYS A 166 -0.81 -6.77 0.32
C CYS A 166 -0.48 -6.53 -1.16
N ASN A 167 -1.44 -6.01 -1.94
CA ASN A 167 -1.25 -5.74 -3.36
C ASN A 167 -0.14 -4.70 -3.59
N TYR A 168 -0.11 -3.60 -2.85
CA TYR A 168 0.95 -2.58 -2.96
C TYR A 168 2.32 -3.12 -2.57
N CYS A 169 2.40 -3.99 -1.57
CA CYS A 169 3.64 -4.68 -1.22
C CYS A 169 4.09 -5.61 -2.34
N ILE A 170 3.18 -6.40 -2.93
CA ILE A 170 3.47 -7.31 -4.06
C ILE A 170 3.95 -6.51 -5.27
N LEU A 171 3.26 -5.42 -5.63
CA LEU A 171 3.66 -4.57 -6.74
C LEU A 171 5.03 -3.94 -6.51
N SER A 172 5.33 -3.49 -5.29
CA SER A 172 6.65 -2.95 -4.94
C SER A 172 7.74 -4.01 -5.08
N ALA A 173 7.47 -5.24 -4.63
CA ALA A 173 8.39 -6.36 -4.81
C ALA A 173 8.64 -6.69 -6.29
N LYS A 174 7.59 -6.72 -7.12
CA LYS A 174 7.72 -6.93 -8.57
C LYS A 174 8.60 -5.83 -9.19
N PHE A 175 8.39 -4.58 -8.79
CA PHE A 175 9.16 -3.44 -9.30
C PHE A 175 10.65 -3.55 -8.96
N ILE A 176 10.96 -3.82 -7.68
CA ILE A 176 12.34 -4.02 -7.20
C ILE A 176 12.98 -5.22 -7.90
N ALA A 177 12.27 -6.34 -7.99
CA ALA A 177 12.80 -7.55 -8.62
C ALA A 177 13.09 -7.31 -10.11
N ASN A 178 12.18 -6.63 -10.82
CA ASN A 178 12.36 -6.30 -12.23
C ASN A 178 13.63 -5.50 -12.48
N GLU A 179 13.92 -4.54 -11.62
CA GLU A 179 15.11 -3.70 -11.74
C GLU A 179 16.40 -4.43 -11.33
N TYR A 180 16.40 -5.09 -10.17
CA TYR A 180 17.65 -5.47 -9.50
C TYR A 180 17.97 -6.97 -9.48
N CYS A 181 17.03 -7.84 -9.83
CA CYS A 181 17.26 -9.29 -9.85
C CYS A 181 17.65 -9.79 -11.25
N SER A 182 18.43 -10.88 -11.30
CA SER A 182 18.69 -11.60 -12.55
C SER A 182 17.41 -12.20 -13.15
N GLU A 183 17.44 -12.54 -14.44
CA GLU A 183 16.26 -13.11 -15.12
C GLU A 183 15.74 -14.41 -14.46
N ASP A 184 16.65 -15.28 -14.02
CA ASP A 184 16.31 -16.53 -13.33
C ASP A 184 15.64 -16.26 -11.98
N GLU A 185 16.20 -15.34 -11.18
CA GLU A 185 15.64 -14.94 -9.88
C GLU A 185 14.28 -14.27 -10.03
N ARG A 186 14.14 -13.38 -11.01
CA ARG A 186 12.87 -12.73 -11.36
C ARG A 186 11.81 -13.75 -11.73
N SER A 187 12.15 -14.72 -12.57
CA SER A 187 11.22 -15.77 -13.01
C SER A 187 10.72 -16.59 -11.82
N HIS A 188 11.62 -17.01 -10.92
CA HIS A 188 11.23 -17.74 -9.71
C HIS A 188 10.37 -16.90 -8.75
N LEU A 189 10.70 -15.62 -8.59
CA LEU A 189 9.90 -14.69 -7.79
C LEU A 189 8.51 -14.46 -8.39
N SER A 190 8.41 -14.29 -9.71
CA SER A 190 7.13 -13.97 -10.35
C SER A 190 6.10 -15.05 -10.06
N ILE A 191 6.48 -16.33 -10.18
CA ILE A 191 5.63 -17.48 -9.84
C ILE A 191 5.11 -17.38 -8.40
N LYS A 192 5.98 -17.08 -7.44
CA LYS A 192 5.59 -16.93 -6.02
C LYS A 192 4.66 -15.73 -5.82
N LEU A 193 4.97 -14.59 -6.42
CA LEU A 193 4.21 -13.35 -6.26
C LEU A 193 2.84 -13.43 -6.93
N GLU A 194 2.74 -14.08 -8.09
CA GLU A 194 1.49 -14.39 -8.79
C GLU A 194 0.61 -15.33 -7.97
N LYS A 195 1.20 -16.39 -7.38
CA LYS A 195 0.48 -17.26 -6.46
C LYS A 195 -0.07 -16.50 -5.26
N LEU A 196 0.75 -15.65 -4.62
CA LEU A 196 0.29 -14.82 -3.50
C LEU A 196 -0.84 -13.86 -3.90
N GLN A 197 -0.74 -13.26 -5.07
CA GLN A 197 -1.77 -12.37 -5.60
C GLN A 197 -3.08 -13.12 -5.88
N HIS A 198 -2.98 -14.34 -6.43
CA HIS A 198 -4.13 -15.22 -6.66
C HIS A 198 -4.79 -15.67 -5.34
N ASP A 199 -3.99 -16.16 -4.39
CA ASP A 199 -4.46 -16.61 -3.07
C ASP A 199 -5.15 -15.44 -2.32
N LEU A 200 -4.56 -14.24 -2.37
CA LEU A 200 -5.14 -13.04 -1.80
C LEU A 200 -6.51 -12.72 -2.39
N LYS A 201 -6.63 -12.75 -3.73
CA LYS A 201 -7.91 -12.51 -4.41
C LYS A 201 -8.96 -13.53 -3.98
N ASN A 202 -8.62 -14.81 -3.94
CA ASN A 202 -9.53 -15.86 -3.50
C ASN A 202 -10.00 -15.67 -2.05
N CYS A 203 -9.11 -15.24 -1.15
CA CYS A 203 -9.49 -14.94 0.23
C CYS A 203 -10.52 -13.80 0.31
N ILE A 204 -10.38 -12.76 -0.51
CA ILE A 204 -11.30 -11.62 -0.51
C ILE A 204 -12.63 -12.00 -1.12
N ASP A 205 -12.63 -12.72 -2.23
CA ASP A 205 -13.83 -13.23 -2.89
C ASP A 205 -14.64 -14.17 -1.97
N ALA A 206 -13.99 -14.77 -0.97
CA ALA A 206 -14.65 -15.61 0.03
C ALA A 206 -15.25 -14.82 1.21
N VAL A 207 -14.74 -13.61 1.50
CA VAL A 207 -15.18 -12.77 2.63
C VAL A 207 -16.18 -11.71 2.18
N LEU A 208 -16.01 -11.17 0.98
CA LEU A 208 -16.95 -10.21 0.40
C LEU A 208 -18.11 -10.97 -0.24
N PRO A 209 -19.38 -10.71 0.15
CA PRO A 209 -20.51 -11.31 -0.53
C PRO A 209 -20.49 -10.96 -2.02
N LYS A 210 -20.88 -11.91 -2.87
CA LYS A 210 -21.04 -11.70 -4.33
C LYS A 210 -22.30 -10.87 -4.63
N SER A 211 -22.34 -9.65 -4.13
CA SER A 211 -23.24 -8.53 -4.47
C SER A 211 -23.04 -7.46 -3.38
N ALA A 212 -22.87 -6.18 -3.69
CA ALA A 212 -23.55 -5.42 -4.71
C ALA A 212 -22.59 -4.49 -5.48
N GLU A 213 -22.72 -4.49 -6.81
CA GLU A 213 -22.62 -3.27 -7.59
C GLU A 213 -23.53 -2.24 -6.89
N ASP A 214 -23.03 -1.05 -6.58
CA ASP A 214 -23.69 0.06 -5.84
C ASP A 214 -23.23 0.28 -4.39
N ILE A 215 -22.07 0.94 -4.23
CA ILE A 215 -21.88 2.08 -3.32
C ILE A 215 -21.08 3.14 -4.07
#